data_AF-B0NB47-F1
#
_entry.id   AF-B0NB47-F1
#
_cell.length_a   1.000
_cell.length_b   1.000
_cell.length_c   1.000
_cell.angle_alpha   90.00
_cell.angle_beta   90.00
_cell.angle_gamma   90.00
#
_symmetry.space_group_name_H-M   'P 1'
#
loop_
_entity.id
_entity.type
_entity.pdbx_description
1 polymer ?
#
loop_
_entity_poly.entity_id
_entity_poly.type
_entity_poly.pdbx_seq_one_letter_code
_entity_poly.pdbx_strand_id
1 'polypeptide(L)'
;MDVRILKQHEILPALHLIWEVFAEDVAPAYTPEGVAHFQEFIKYDNISDMYQKGEITFFGAFEGTKLCGTMAVKSVGHICLFYVRKDCQSKGVGRRLFQAVYNYCAQKLGVSKITVNAAPGAVPKYAHMGMQAMGEERQVNGIRYVPMEMQVIPGLVQPVKEKSKAPVIIVTAVCIAMVLVLIIAGVAIGRKVRHMLREQSIYTQPYNHNDRDHDYDDHHDYDYFGDEGAGQNSTDAGDLTGIDAIPQKIADGLSYDLKEDAYTYQDDKKQTTMIDFNVNYPVISGLKDAKAEEKVNEALKNCALQTVDKIYDNPSDEMKERVLSSSQPALVSYVKYKVAYASEDLLSVAFEDYSYQGGAEYSDQDLRTCNISLKDGKVYEVKDIVRLDDAFLAEWADTMRDEADNDAFLSELDKDAMKKTLEGDSMDGVYEANFFLDADGIEIGYNLNYKEGDANNLGYIWVTAPFDYDEIAEFRTDSDFWTGL
;
A
#
# COMPACT_ATOMS: atom_id res chain seq x y z
N MET A 1 -5.35 -18.99 -10.67
CA MET A 1 -4.82 -19.75 -9.51
C MET A 1 -3.41 -19.30 -9.21
N ASP A 2 -3.31 -18.04 -8.80
CA ASP A 2 -2.13 -17.43 -8.19
C ASP A 2 -1.95 -17.99 -6.75
N VAL A 3 -0.72 -17.94 -6.21
CA VAL A 3 -0.42 -18.22 -4.79
C VAL A 3 0.69 -17.30 -4.30
N ARG A 4 0.36 -16.42 -3.36
CA ARG A 4 1.26 -15.37 -2.84
C ARG A 4 1.08 -15.17 -1.34
N ILE A 5 2.01 -14.44 -0.72
CA ILE A 5 1.86 -13.96 0.66
C ILE A 5 0.69 -12.96 0.70
N LEU A 6 -0.10 -13.01 1.78
CA LEU A 6 -1.21 -12.08 2.02
C LEU A 6 -0.71 -10.74 2.57
N LYS A 7 -1.25 -9.64 2.05
CA LYS A 7 -1.17 -8.30 2.66
C LYS A 7 -2.06 -8.24 3.92
N GLN A 8 -1.82 -7.29 4.82
CA GLN A 8 -2.51 -7.22 6.12
C GLN A 8 -4.05 -7.11 5.98
N HIS A 9 -4.56 -6.36 5.00
CA HIS A 9 -6.01 -6.27 4.74
C HIS A 9 -6.64 -7.59 4.27
N GLU A 10 -5.85 -8.51 3.68
CA GLU A 10 -6.34 -9.81 3.22
C GLU A 10 -6.42 -10.86 4.36
N ILE A 11 -5.85 -10.54 5.52
CA ILE A 11 -5.85 -11.42 6.70
C ILE A 11 -7.28 -11.63 7.22
N LEU A 12 -8.11 -10.58 7.32
CA LEU A 12 -9.48 -10.73 7.81
C LEU A 12 -10.36 -11.59 6.86
N PRO A 13 -10.37 -11.39 5.53
CA PRO A 13 -10.96 -12.32 4.57
C PRO A 13 -10.45 -13.77 4.68
N ALA A 14 -9.17 -13.95 4.98
CA ALA A 14 -8.59 -15.28 5.22
C ALA A 14 -9.10 -15.90 6.54
N LEU A 15 -9.22 -15.12 7.62
CA LEU A 15 -9.78 -15.59 8.89
C LEU A 15 -11.27 -15.95 8.78
N HIS A 16 -12.04 -15.23 7.97
CA HIS A 16 -13.42 -15.61 7.64
C HIS A 16 -13.48 -16.96 6.90
N LEU A 17 -12.62 -17.20 5.90
CA LEU A 17 -12.50 -18.49 5.19
C LEU A 17 -12.09 -19.62 6.15
N ILE A 18 -11.14 -19.35 7.04
CA ILE A 18 -10.69 -20.27 8.08
C ILE A 18 -11.85 -20.67 8.99
N TRP A 19 -12.62 -19.70 9.48
CA TRP A 19 -13.76 -19.95 10.36
C TRP A 19 -14.88 -20.71 9.65
N GLU A 20 -15.23 -20.31 8.41
CA GLU A 20 -16.21 -20.98 7.54
C GLU A 20 -15.91 -22.48 7.42
N VAL A 21 -14.70 -22.83 6.98
CA VAL A 21 -14.30 -24.23 6.76
C VAL A 21 -14.06 -24.98 8.08
N PHE A 22 -13.55 -24.32 9.12
CA PHE A 22 -13.37 -24.93 10.44
C PHE A 22 -14.72 -25.32 11.08
N ALA A 23 -15.70 -24.43 11.05
CA ALA A 23 -17.01 -24.65 11.67
C ALA A 23 -17.76 -25.83 11.04
N GLU A 24 -17.58 -26.06 9.74
CA GLU A 24 -18.22 -27.17 9.02
C GLU A 24 -17.44 -28.49 9.11
N ASP A 25 -16.12 -28.48 8.85
CA ASP A 25 -15.32 -29.71 8.68
C ASP A 25 -14.54 -30.17 9.93
N VAL A 26 -14.36 -29.31 10.94
CA VAL A 26 -13.43 -29.57 12.07
C VAL A 26 -14.10 -29.43 13.44
N ALA A 27 -14.89 -28.38 13.66
CA ALA A 27 -15.56 -28.13 14.93
C ALA A 27 -16.41 -29.32 15.45
N PRO A 28 -17.13 -30.09 14.61
CA PRO A 28 -17.88 -31.28 15.07
C PRO A 28 -17.02 -32.40 15.67
N ALA A 29 -15.69 -32.36 15.52
CA ALA A 29 -14.77 -33.34 16.08
C ALA A 29 -14.06 -32.86 17.37
N TYR A 30 -14.25 -31.60 17.79
CA TYR A 30 -13.65 -31.00 18.98
C TYR A 30 -14.69 -30.84 20.10
N THR A 31 -14.23 -30.54 21.32
CA THR A 31 -15.13 -30.14 22.41
C THR A 31 -15.47 -28.63 22.32
N PRO A 32 -16.53 -28.13 22.99
CA PRO A 32 -16.86 -26.71 22.98
C PRO A 32 -15.71 -25.81 23.46
N GLU A 33 -14.92 -26.28 24.42
CA GLU A 33 -13.72 -25.59 24.91
C GLU A 33 -12.63 -25.53 23.82
N GLY A 34 -12.47 -26.59 23.03
CA GLY A 34 -11.53 -26.62 21.89
C GLY A 34 -11.97 -25.72 20.73
N VAL A 35 -13.28 -25.59 20.50
CA VAL A 35 -13.84 -24.61 19.55
C VAL A 35 -13.60 -23.18 20.04
N ALA A 36 -13.89 -22.88 21.31
CA ALA A 36 -13.65 -21.57 21.89
C ALA A 36 -12.15 -21.19 21.90
N HIS A 37 -11.26 -22.15 22.20
CA HIS A 37 -9.82 -21.94 22.16
C HIS A 37 -9.30 -21.68 20.72
N PHE A 38 -9.88 -22.34 19.71
CA PHE A 38 -9.59 -22.03 18.31
C PHE A 38 -10.12 -20.65 17.90
N GLN A 39 -11.37 -20.30 18.27
CA GLN A 39 -11.94 -18.97 18.04
C GLN A 39 -11.07 -17.85 18.64
N GLU A 40 -10.60 -18.03 19.88
CA GLU A 40 -9.68 -17.09 20.53
C GLU A 40 -8.37 -16.94 19.73
N PHE A 41 -7.77 -18.05 19.31
CA PHE A 41 -6.54 -18.03 18.50
C PHE A 41 -6.72 -17.31 17.15
N ILE A 42 -7.88 -17.44 16.49
CA ILE A 42 -8.14 -16.81 15.18
C ILE A 42 -8.78 -15.41 15.25
N LYS A 43 -8.89 -14.78 16.42
CA LYS A 43 -9.29 -13.37 16.52
C LYS A 43 -8.34 -12.48 15.73
N TYR A 44 -8.89 -11.47 15.05
CA TYR A 44 -8.10 -10.54 14.25
C TYR A 44 -6.98 -9.88 15.07
N ASP A 45 -7.24 -9.40 16.27
CA ASP A 45 -6.25 -8.74 17.13
C ASP A 45 -5.05 -9.65 17.44
N ASN A 46 -5.33 -10.89 17.87
CA ASN A 46 -4.32 -11.90 18.21
C ASN A 46 -3.49 -12.30 16.97
N ILE A 47 -4.12 -12.39 15.80
CA ILE A 47 -3.45 -12.73 14.54
C ILE A 47 -2.65 -11.54 13.99
N SER A 48 -3.18 -10.32 14.08
CA SER A 48 -2.54 -9.09 13.59
C SER A 48 -1.28 -8.76 14.39
N ASP A 49 -1.31 -8.94 15.72
CA ASP A 49 -0.14 -8.77 16.58
C ASP A 49 1.01 -9.75 16.20
N MET A 50 0.71 -11.05 16.07
CA MET A 50 1.68 -12.03 15.59
C MET A 50 2.16 -11.74 14.17
N TYR A 51 1.29 -11.24 13.29
CA TYR A 51 1.63 -10.94 11.89
C TYR A 51 2.57 -9.73 11.79
N GLN A 52 2.28 -8.64 12.51
CA GLN A 52 3.12 -7.44 12.57
C GLN A 52 4.50 -7.72 13.17
N LYS A 53 4.59 -8.66 14.12
CA LYS A 53 5.87 -9.14 14.69
C LYS A 53 6.64 -10.11 13.79
N GLY A 54 6.08 -10.53 12.66
CA GLY A 54 6.66 -11.57 11.80
C GLY A 54 6.66 -12.98 12.41
N GLU A 55 5.91 -13.21 13.49
CA GLU A 55 5.79 -14.53 14.13
C GLU A 55 4.94 -15.51 13.30
N ILE A 56 4.05 -14.99 12.45
CA ILE A 56 3.18 -15.75 11.54
C ILE A 56 3.14 -15.10 10.15
N THR A 57 3.22 -15.91 9.09
CA THR A 57 3.12 -15.50 7.69
C THR A 57 1.96 -16.24 7.03
N PHE A 58 1.07 -15.50 6.36
CA PHE A 58 -0.08 -16.06 5.64
C PHE A 58 0.18 -16.10 4.13
N PHE A 59 -0.34 -17.14 3.48
CA PHE A 59 -0.33 -17.36 2.04
C PHE A 59 -1.75 -17.57 1.55
N GLY A 60 -2.17 -16.84 0.52
CA GLY A 60 -3.45 -16.98 -0.15
C GLY A 60 -3.31 -17.64 -1.51
N ALA A 61 -4.35 -18.35 -1.95
CA ALA A 61 -4.47 -18.88 -3.31
C ALA A 61 -5.70 -18.29 -4.00
N PHE A 62 -5.53 -17.73 -5.20
CA PHE A 62 -6.53 -16.84 -5.84
C PHE A 62 -6.95 -17.28 -7.25
N GLU A 63 -8.27 -17.28 -7.51
CA GLU A 63 -8.89 -17.52 -8.82
C GLU A 63 -9.63 -16.24 -9.24
N GLY A 64 -8.89 -15.32 -9.89
CA GLY A 64 -9.30 -13.91 -9.97
C GLY A 64 -9.18 -13.25 -8.59
N THR A 65 -10.11 -12.36 -8.25
CA THR A 65 -10.22 -11.77 -6.89
C THR A 65 -10.61 -12.79 -5.82
N LYS A 66 -11.10 -13.99 -6.19
CA LYS A 66 -11.60 -14.99 -5.24
C LYS A 66 -10.46 -15.72 -4.53
N LEU A 67 -10.28 -15.43 -3.24
CA LEU A 67 -9.47 -16.24 -2.32
C LEU A 67 -10.08 -17.65 -2.19
N CYS A 68 -9.45 -18.64 -2.81
CA CYS A 68 -9.86 -20.06 -2.84
C CYS A 68 -9.41 -20.86 -1.61
N GLY A 69 -8.35 -20.42 -0.94
CA GLY A 69 -7.79 -21.07 0.23
C GLY A 69 -6.63 -20.27 0.81
N THR A 70 -6.26 -20.59 2.05
CA THR A 70 -5.20 -19.93 2.81
C THR A 70 -4.40 -20.92 3.64
N MET A 71 -3.12 -20.61 3.87
CA MET A 71 -2.23 -21.34 4.77
C MET A 71 -1.37 -20.36 5.57
N ALA A 72 -1.25 -20.55 6.88
CA ALA A 72 -0.38 -19.74 7.73
C ALA A 72 0.67 -20.60 8.44
N VAL A 73 1.91 -20.11 8.41
CA VAL A 73 3.10 -20.76 8.99
C VAL A 73 3.77 -19.80 9.97
N LYS A 74 4.19 -20.32 11.13
CA LYS A 74 4.99 -19.54 12.08
C LYS A 74 6.46 -19.48 11.66
N SER A 75 7.18 -18.46 12.11
CA SER A 75 8.63 -18.27 11.86
C SER A 75 9.49 -19.50 12.19
N VAL A 76 9.06 -20.32 13.16
CA VAL A 76 9.68 -21.60 13.54
C VAL A 76 9.31 -22.80 12.64
N GLY A 77 8.70 -22.59 11.48
CA GLY A 77 8.30 -23.65 10.54
C GLY A 77 7.06 -24.45 10.96
N HIS A 78 6.21 -23.92 11.84
CA HIS A 78 4.97 -24.59 12.26
C HIS A 78 3.76 -24.11 11.45
N ILE A 79 3.19 -24.97 10.62
CA ILE A 79 1.91 -24.70 9.94
C ILE A 79 0.82 -24.74 11.01
N CYS A 80 0.15 -23.62 11.23
CA CYS A 80 -0.88 -23.47 12.27
C CYS A 80 -2.30 -23.29 11.69
N LEU A 81 -2.42 -22.88 10.41
CA LEU A 81 -3.70 -22.74 9.71
C LEU A 81 -3.53 -23.27 8.29
N PHE A 82 -4.47 -24.07 7.79
CA PHE A 82 -4.50 -24.50 6.38
C PHE A 82 -5.93 -24.91 5.97
N TYR A 83 -6.59 -24.07 5.18
CA TYR A 83 -8.00 -24.19 4.85
C TYR A 83 -8.26 -23.84 3.38
N VAL A 84 -9.17 -24.57 2.72
CA VAL A 84 -9.50 -24.41 1.29
C VAL A 84 -11.01 -24.58 1.13
N ARG A 85 -11.69 -23.61 0.50
CA ARG A 85 -13.15 -23.64 0.31
C ARG A 85 -13.58 -24.89 -0.47
N LYS A 86 -14.73 -25.45 -0.13
CA LYS A 86 -15.18 -26.76 -0.66
C LYS A 86 -15.34 -26.77 -2.17
N ASP A 87 -15.82 -25.69 -2.77
CA ASP A 87 -15.93 -25.48 -4.22
C ASP A 87 -14.57 -25.28 -4.94
N CYS A 88 -13.51 -25.06 -4.18
CA CYS A 88 -12.12 -24.96 -4.63
C CYS A 88 -11.27 -26.20 -4.28
N GLN A 89 -11.81 -27.17 -3.54
CA GLN A 89 -11.12 -28.45 -3.28
C GLN A 89 -11.01 -29.29 -4.56
N SER A 90 -10.15 -30.31 -4.54
CA SER A 90 -9.77 -31.14 -5.70
C SER A 90 -9.12 -30.43 -6.90
N LYS A 91 -9.21 -29.09 -7.04
CA LYS A 91 -8.51 -28.28 -8.06
C LYS A 91 -6.98 -28.11 -7.83
N GLY A 92 -6.39 -28.87 -6.89
CA GLY A 92 -4.97 -28.81 -6.54
C GLY A 92 -4.51 -27.61 -5.70
N VAL A 93 -5.43 -26.71 -5.30
CA VAL A 93 -5.16 -25.48 -4.51
C VAL A 93 -4.26 -25.75 -3.31
N GLY A 94 -4.63 -26.73 -2.48
CA GLY A 94 -3.88 -27.07 -1.27
C GLY A 94 -2.44 -27.54 -1.53
N ARG A 95 -2.17 -28.21 -2.66
CA ARG A 95 -0.78 -28.60 -3.02
C ARG A 95 0.05 -27.38 -3.38
N ARG A 96 -0.53 -26.38 -4.05
CA ARG A 96 0.17 -25.12 -4.39
C ARG A 96 0.50 -24.31 -3.13
N LEU A 97 -0.47 -24.14 -2.22
CA LEU A 97 -0.24 -23.50 -0.91
C LEU A 97 0.89 -24.18 -0.12
N PHE A 98 0.84 -25.51 -0.02
CA PHE A 98 1.88 -26.29 0.67
C PHE A 98 3.26 -26.14 0.01
N GLN A 99 3.34 -26.14 -1.32
CA GLN A 99 4.60 -25.92 -2.04
C GLN A 99 5.16 -24.50 -1.84
N ALA A 100 4.30 -23.47 -1.82
CA ALA A 100 4.72 -22.10 -1.54
C ALA A 100 5.28 -21.96 -0.11
N VAL A 101 4.59 -22.51 0.89
CA VAL A 101 5.07 -22.52 2.28
C VAL A 101 6.32 -23.37 2.46
N TYR A 102 6.45 -24.52 1.77
CA TYR A 102 7.68 -25.33 1.79
C TYR A 102 8.88 -24.54 1.26
N ASN A 103 8.72 -23.87 0.12
CA ASN A 103 9.77 -23.04 -0.48
C ASN A 103 10.13 -21.85 0.43
N TYR A 104 9.13 -21.18 1.03
CA TYR A 104 9.36 -20.10 1.99
C TYR A 104 10.12 -20.58 3.24
N CYS A 105 9.76 -21.73 3.80
CA CYS A 105 10.48 -22.33 4.92
C CYS A 105 11.94 -22.66 4.55
N ALA A 106 12.18 -23.20 3.36
CA ALA A 106 13.50 -23.56 2.86
C ALA A 106 14.40 -22.35 2.52
N GLN A 107 13.82 -21.27 1.98
CA GLN A 107 14.57 -20.17 1.35
C GLN A 107 14.55 -18.85 2.14
N LYS A 108 13.54 -18.64 3.00
CA LYS A 108 13.37 -17.38 3.77
C LYS A 108 13.51 -17.59 5.27
N LEU A 109 12.90 -18.65 5.82
CA LEU A 109 13.04 -18.98 7.25
C LEU A 109 14.29 -19.81 7.56
N GLY A 110 14.86 -20.50 6.57
CA GLY A 110 16.05 -21.35 6.74
C GLY A 110 15.83 -22.57 7.64
N VAL A 111 14.58 -22.90 7.98
CA VAL A 111 14.25 -24.00 8.90
C VAL A 111 14.49 -25.36 8.25
N SER A 112 15.19 -26.26 8.95
CA SER A 112 15.48 -27.62 8.47
C SER A 112 14.26 -28.56 8.49
N LYS A 113 13.12 -28.10 9.01
CA LYS A 113 11.96 -28.94 9.33
C LYS A 113 10.68 -28.12 9.38
N ILE A 114 9.60 -28.67 8.83
CA ILE A 114 8.24 -28.15 8.95
C ILE A 114 7.44 -29.08 9.87
N THR A 115 6.58 -28.51 10.71
CA THR A 115 5.69 -29.26 11.61
C THR A 115 4.24 -28.80 11.49
N VAL A 116 3.30 -29.67 11.83
CA VAL A 116 1.87 -29.35 11.90
C VAL A 116 1.17 -30.21 12.94
N ASN A 117 0.17 -29.66 13.62
CA ASN A 117 -0.78 -30.42 14.44
C ASN A 117 -2.01 -30.72 13.58
N ALA A 118 -1.97 -31.82 12.82
CA ALA A 118 -3.00 -32.14 11.84
C ALA A 118 -4.27 -32.68 12.52
N ALA A 119 -5.43 -32.11 12.23
CA ALA A 119 -6.71 -32.72 12.58
C ALA A 119 -6.79 -34.15 12.00
N PRO A 120 -7.39 -35.15 12.67
CA PRO A 120 -7.26 -36.57 12.28
C PRO A 120 -7.68 -36.86 10.83
N GLY A 121 -8.75 -36.24 10.33
CA GLY A 121 -9.19 -36.38 8.93
C GLY A 121 -8.28 -35.72 7.88
N ALA A 122 -7.35 -34.85 8.30
CA ALA A 122 -6.37 -34.20 7.44
C ALA A 122 -5.03 -34.96 7.34
N VAL A 123 -4.75 -35.91 8.24
CA VAL A 123 -3.51 -36.71 8.25
C VAL A 123 -3.20 -37.36 6.90
N PRO A 124 -4.16 -37.98 6.17
CA PRO A 124 -3.89 -38.50 4.83
C PRO A 124 -3.49 -37.41 3.82
N LYS A 125 -4.02 -36.19 3.94
CA LYS A 125 -3.70 -35.07 3.03
C LYS A 125 -2.25 -34.62 3.21
N TYR A 126 -1.79 -34.45 4.46
CA TYR A 126 -0.40 -34.14 4.78
C TYR A 126 0.57 -35.27 4.43
N ALA A 127 0.17 -36.54 4.58
CA ALA A 127 0.96 -37.69 4.14
C ALA A 127 1.20 -37.69 2.61
N HIS A 128 0.19 -37.33 1.81
CA HIS A 128 0.32 -37.14 0.35
C HIS A 128 1.13 -35.88 -0.04
N MET A 129 1.51 -35.05 0.93
CA MET A 129 2.42 -33.91 0.78
C MET A 129 3.84 -34.21 1.30
N GLY A 130 4.10 -35.42 1.80
CA GLY A 130 5.41 -35.88 2.26
C GLY A 130 5.66 -35.75 3.77
N MET A 131 4.65 -35.37 4.56
CA MET A 131 4.77 -35.33 6.02
C MET A 131 4.54 -36.70 6.66
N GLN A 132 5.23 -36.97 7.76
CA GLN A 132 5.15 -38.21 8.53
C GLN A 132 4.58 -37.93 9.92
N ALA A 133 3.80 -38.87 10.46
CA ALA A 133 3.25 -38.75 11.81
C ALA A 133 4.30 -39.09 12.89
N MET A 134 4.35 -38.28 13.94
CA MET A 134 5.36 -38.37 15.02
C MET A 134 4.88 -39.11 16.26
N GLY A 135 3.73 -39.78 16.17
CA GLY A 135 3.13 -40.56 17.23
C GLY A 135 1.62 -40.70 17.05
N GLU A 136 0.97 -41.16 18.11
CA GLU A 136 -0.48 -41.32 18.17
C GLU A 136 -1.22 -39.97 18.24
N GLU A 137 -2.54 -40.03 18.04
CA GLU A 137 -3.43 -38.89 18.19
C GLU A 137 -3.41 -38.37 19.65
N ARG A 138 -3.46 -37.06 19.81
CA ARG A 138 -3.46 -36.35 21.09
C ARG A 138 -4.70 -35.48 21.21
N GLN A 139 -5.18 -35.32 22.43
CA GLN A 139 -6.18 -34.31 22.77
C GLN A 139 -5.61 -33.36 23.83
N VAL A 140 -5.60 -32.06 23.53
CA VAL A 140 -5.11 -31.00 24.43
C VAL A 140 -6.08 -29.83 24.33
N ASN A 141 -6.51 -29.26 25.45
CA ASN A 141 -7.45 -28.13 25.51
C ASN A 141 -8.72 -28.34 24.63
N GLY A 142 -9.26 -29.56 24.59
CA GLY A 142 -10.42 -29.92 23.77
C GLY A 142 -10.13 -30.19 22.28
N ILE A 143 -8.98 -29.77 21.77
CA ILE A 143 -8.52 -29.91 20.38
C ILE A 143 -7.89 -31.29 20.16
N ARG A 144 -8.32 -32.01 19.11
CA ARG A 144 -7.78 -33.34 18.71
C ARG A 144 -6.87 -33.21 17.50
N TYR A 145 -5.65 -33.76 17.58
CA TYR A 145 -4.67 -33.67 16.50
C TYR A 145 -3.66 -34.83 16.51
N VAL A 146 -3.07 -35.12 15.35
CA VAL A 146 -1.87 -35.95 15.20
C VAL A 146 -0.68 -35.01 14.89
N PRO A 147 0.41 -35.03 15.68
CA PRO A 147 1.60 -34.27 15.35
C PRO A 147 2.28 -34.87 14.12
N MET A 148 2.58 -34.05 13.11
CA MET A 148 3.26 -34.47 11.89
C MET A 148 4.43 -33.52 11.55
N GLU A 149 5.43 -34.04 10.85
CA GLU A 149 6.58 -33.26 10.39
C GLU A 149 7.10 -33.70 9.02
N MET A 150 7.90 -32.84 8.39
CA MET A 150 8.80 -33.24 7.31
C MET A 150 10.14 -32.51 7.43
N GLN A 151 11.20 -33.14 6.92
CA GLN A 151 12.49 -32.48 6.75
C GLN A 151 12.42 -31.53 5.54
N VAL A 152 13.02 -30.36 5.68
CA VAL A 152 13.18 -29.37 4.62
C VAL A 152 14.57 -29.55 4.03
N ILE A 153 14.64 -29.86 2.74
CA ILE A 153 15.89 -30.12 2.03
C ILE A 153 16.00 -29.10 0.91
N PRO A 154 16.87 -28.06 1.04
CA PRO A 154 16.95 -26.98 0.04
C PRO A 154 17.22 -27.45 -1.39
N GLY A 155 17.89 -28.59 -1.57
CA GLY A 155 18.12 -29.23 -2.88
C GLY A 155 16.92 -30.00 -3.48
N LEU A 156 15.76 -30.00 -2.82
CA LEU A 156 14.52 -30.66 -3.27
C LEU A 156 13.39 -29.67 -3.63
N VAL A 157 13.68 -28.36 -3.62
CA VAL A 157 12.76 -27.31 -4.08
C VAL A 157 12.31 -27.59 -5.51
N GLN A 158 11.01 -27.86 -5.69
CA GLN A 158 10.43 -27.99 -7.02
C GLN A 158 10.08 -26.61 -7.56
N PRO A 159 10.54 -26.24 -8.76
CA PRO A 159 10.18 -24.96 -9.38
C PRO A 159 8.68 -24.92 -9.62
N VAL A 160 8.05 -23.82 -9.22
CA VAL A 160 6.72 -23.47 -9.71
C VAL A 160 6.85 -23.19 -11.22
N LYS A 161 5.91 -23.68 -12.03
CA LYS A 161 5.91 -23.43 -13.48
C LYS A 161 5.43 -22.01 -13.79
N GLU A 162 6.32 -21.05 -13.58
CA GLU A 162 6.24 -19.73 -14.20
C GLU A 162 6.48 -19.84 -15.71
N LYS A 163 5.86 -18.93 -16.48
CA LYS A 163 6.37 -18.60 -17.81
C LYS A 163 7.50 -17.59 -17.58
N SER A 164 8.72 -17.89 -18.02
CA SER A 164 9.88 -17.00 -17.92
C SER A 164 9.64 -15.68 -18.67
N LYS A 165 10.22 -14.55 -18.27
CA LYS A 165 11.68 -14.32 -18.20
C LYS A 165 12.19 -14.01 -16.79
N ALA A 166 13.51 -14.15 -16.63
CA ALA A 166 14.29 -13.89 -15.42
C ALA A 166 15.23 -12.68 -15.66
N PRO A 167 15.91 -12.09 -14.65
CA PRO A 167 16.02 -12.54 -13.26
C PRO A 167 15.62 -11.49 -12.19
N VAL A 168 15.24 -11.97 -11.00
CA VAL A 168 15.07 -11.12 -9.79
C VAL A 168 16.19 -11.43 -8.80
N ILE A 169 16.91 -10.39 -8.37
CA ILE A 169 17.88 -10.45 -7.26
C ILE A 169 17.23 -9.79 -6.03
N ILE A 170 17.39 -10.40 -4.85
CA ILE A 170 16.57 -10.10 -3.67
C ILE A 170 17.36 -9.25 -2.67
N VAL A 171 17.04 -7.96 -2.55
CA VAL A 171 17.63 -7.03 -1.56
C VAL A 171 16.56 -6.37 -0.67
N THR A 172 15.43 -7.05 -0.46
CA THR A 172 14.26 -6.50 0.26
C THR A 172 14.41 -6.38 1.79
N ALA A 173 15.46 -6.96 2.38
CA ALA A 173 15.64 -6.97 3.84
C ALA A 173 16.25 -5.68 4.41
N VAL A 174 16.99 -4.92 3.60
CA VAL A 174 17.74 -3.74 4.08
C VAL A 174 16.85 -2.51 4.12
N CYS A 175 15.98 -2.31 3.12
CA CYS A 175 15.13 -1.12 3.01
C CYS A 175 14.12 -1.01 4.16
N ILE A 176 13.49 -2.11 4.58
CA ILE A 176 12.52 -2.11 5.70
C ILE A 176 13.22 -1.76 7.02
N ALA A 177 14.45 -2.23 7.22
CA ALA A 177 15.26 -1.85 8.38
C ALA A 177 15.65 -0.37 8.35
N MET A 178 16.06 0.16 7.20
CA MET A 178 16.37 1.59 7.04
C MET A 178 15.13 2.48 7.28
N VAL A 179 13.96 2.13 6.75
CA VAL A 179 12.72 2.90 6.95
C VAL A 179 12.33 2.92 8.43
N LEU A 180 12.39 1.78 9.14
CA LEU A 180 12.11 1.75 10.59
C LEU A 180 13.14 2.53 11.41
N VAL A 181 14.43 2.48 11.05
CA VAL A 181 15.46 3.31 11.68
C VAL A 181 15.25 4.80 11.41
N LEU A 182 14.83 5.18 10.19
CA LEU A 182 14.51 6.57 9.84
C LEU A 182 13.26 7.08 10.56
N ILE A 183 12.22 6.25 10.74
CA ILE A 183 11.04 6.59 11.54
C ILE A 183 11.43 6.80 13.01
N ILE A 184 12.23 5.90 13.60
CA ILE A 184 12.71 6.03 14.98
C ILE A 184 13.62 7.25 15.14
N ALA A 185 14.51 7.51 14.18
CA ALA A 185 15.37 8.69 14.16
C ALA A 185 14.57 9.99 13.99
N GLY A 186 13.58 10.03 13.10
CA GLY A 186 12.68 11.17 12.88
C GLY A 186 11.86 11.50 14.13
N VAL A 187 11.32 10.49 14.82
CA VAL A 187 10.63 10.67 16.12
C VAL A 187 11.61 11.13 17.21
N ALA A 188 12.84 10.63 17.24
CA ALA A 188 13.86 11.05 18.21
C ALA A 188 14.35 12.49 17.96
N ILE A 189 14.66 12.84 16.72
CA ILE A 189 15.08 14.18 16.29
C ILE A 189 13.93 15.16 16.47
N GLY A 190 12.71 14.82 16.05
CA GLY A 190 11.51 15.64 16.24
C GLY A 190 11.20 15.91 17.71
N ARG A 191 11.40 14.92 18.61
CA ARG A 191 11.32 15.13 20.06
C ARG A 191 12.46 16.02 20.58
N LYS A 192 13.70 15.79 20.12
CA LYS A 192 14.90 16.53 20.57
C LYS A 192 14.89 18.00 20.13
N VAL A 193 14.50 18.30 18.88
CA VAL A 193 14.32 19.66 18.35
C VAL A 193 13.19 20.39 19.09
N ARG A 194 12.06 19.70 19.35
CA ARG A 194 10.94 20.24 20.13
C ARG A 194 11.28 20.47 21.62
N HIS A 195 12.36 19.86 22.13
CA HIS A 195 12.96 20.15 23.44
C HIS A 195 13.93 21.35 23.36
N MET A 196 14.89 21.32 22.43
CA MET A 196 15.92 22.36 22.28
C MET A 196 15.33 23.74 21.93
N LEU A 197 14.31 23.79 21.06
CA LEU A 197 13.59 25.04 20.75
C LEU A 197 12.78 25.60 21.95
N ARG A 198 12.55 24.80 22.99
CA ARG A 198 11.92 25.22 24.25
C ARG A 198 12.96 25.67 25.30
N GLU A 199 14.23 25.31 25.13
CA GLU A 199 15.33 25.62 26.05
C GLU A 199 16.15 26.86 25.63
N GLN A 200 15.93 27.41 24.42
CA GLN A 200 16.65 28.60 23.94
C GLN A 200 16.21 29.94 24.61
N SER A 201 15.44 29.88 25.70
CA SER A 201 15.13 31.06 26.52
C SER A 201 15.43 30.82 28.00
N ILE A 202 16.16 31.77 28.59
CA ILE A 202 16.64 31.87 30.00
C ILE A 202 17.96 31.12 30.31
N TYR A 203 18.93 31.86 30.87
CA TYR A 203 20.29 31.43 31.24
C TYR A 203 20.36 30.84 32.67
N THR A 204 21.23 29.84 32.93
CA THR A 204 22.40 29.89 33.87
C THR A 204 22.86 28.51 34.40
N GLN A 205 24.16 28.39 34.68
CA GLN A 205 24.86 27.32 35.43
C GLN A 205 25.18 27.80 36.89
N PRO A 206 25.78 27.00 37.84
CA PRO A 206 26.40 25.66 37.73
C PRO A 206 26.09 24.59 38.84
N TYR A 207 26.53 23.34 38.59
CA TYR A 207 26.99 22.24 39.50
C TYR A 207 26.52 22.11 40.98
N ASN A 208 26.08 20.89 41.40
CA ASN A 208 26.87 19.98 42.27
C ASN A 208 26.32 18.51 42.37
N HIS A 209 27.10 17.61 43.00
CA HIS A 209 26.87 16.20 43.45
C HIS A 209 25.52 15.93 44.19
N ASN A 210 24.98 14.70 44.37
CA ASN A 210 25.63 13.39 44.68
C ASN A 210 24.71 12.13 44.50
N ASP A 211 25.32 10.96 44.27
CA ASP A 211 25.00 9.51 44.51
C ASP A 211 23.58 8.99 44.88
N ARG A 212 23.12 7.88 44.23
CA ARG A 212 23.18 6.48 44.79
C ARG A 212 22.48 5.37 43.96
N ASP A 213 23.29 4.43 43.47
CA ASP A 213 23.33 2.96 43.68
C ASP A 213 22.09 2.02 43.57
N HIS A 214 22.31 0.98 42.74
CA HIS A 214 21.84 -0.43 42.75
C HIS A 214 21.01 -0.87 41.51
N ASP A 215 21.58 -1.64 40.56
CA ASP A 215 21.96 -3.08 40.55
C ASP A 215 20.73 -3.99 40.39
N TYR A 216 20.66 -4.96 39.47
CA TYR A 216 21.65 -5.96 38.97
C TYR A 216 21.65 -6.03 37.41
N ASP A 217 22.80 -6.17 36.72
CA ASP A 217 23.56 -7.40 36.34
C ASP A 217 22.77 -8.42 35.48
N ASP A 218 23.28 -9.12 34.45
CA ASP A 218 24.50 -9.11 33.58
C ASP A 218 24.20 -10.13 32.42
N HIS A 219 24.85 -10.36 31.25
CA HIS A 219 26.12 -10.08 30.53
C HIS A 219 25.75 -10.03 29.00
N HIS A 220 26.42 -9.42 28.00
CA HIS A 220 27.85 -9.27 27.63
C HIS A 220 28.54 -10.60 27.19
N ASP A 221 29.47 -10.67 26.21
CA ASP A 221 29.81 -9.87 24.99
C ASP A 221 30.90 -10.67 24.18
N TYR A 222 31.51 -10.37 23.01
CA TYR A 222 31.54 -9.26 22.02
C TYR A 222 31.66 -9.87 20.58
N ASP A 223 31.55 -9.07 19.50
CA ASP A 223 32.72 -8.66 18.65
C ASP A 223 32.36 -7.85 17.37
N TYR A 224 33.33 -7.11 16.83
CA TYR A 224 33.15 -6.00 15.87
C TYR A 224 34.14 -6.02 14.69
N PHE A 225 33.68 -5.72 13.46
CA PHE A 225 34.39 -5.04 12.34
C PHE A 225 33.39 -4.83 11.19
N GLY A 226 33.35 -3.71 10.45
CA GLY A 226 34.15 -2.47 10.55
C GLY A 226 33.51 -1.31 9.75
N ASP A 227 34.16 -0.15 9.79
CA ASP A 227 33.75 1.11 9.14
C ASP A 227 34.20 1.22 7.67
N GLU A 228 33.38 1.83 6.80
CA GLU A 228 33.82 2.72 5.70
C GLU A 228 32.61 3.29 4.90
N GLY A 229 32.79 4.46 4.28
CA GLY A 229 32.05 4.85 3.07
C GLY A 229 30.97 5.94 3.21
N ALA A 230 31.36 7.20 3.02
CA ALA A 230 30.40 8.29 2.79
C ALA A 230 30.03 8.43 1.30
N GLY A 231 28.73 8.51 1.00
CA GLY A 231 28.12 9.20 -0.15
C GLY A 231 28.53 8.76 -1.57
N GLN A 232 27.63 8.06 -2.27
CA GLN A 232 27.58 8.08 -3.74
C GLN A 232 26.19 7.70 -4.27
N ASN A 233 25.84 8.23 -5.44
CA ASN A 233 24.59 7.92 -6.14
C ASN A 233 24.56 6.44 -6.54
N SER A 234 23.43 5.76 -6.32
CA SER A 234 23.15 4.47 -6.96
C SER A 234 21.69 4.39 -7.38
N THR A 235 21.47 4.45 -8.69
CA THR A 235 20.18 4.13 -9.32
C THR A 235 20.00 2.62 -9.32
N ASP A 236 18.96 2.12 -8.67
CA ASP A 236 18.54 0.72 -8.78
C ASP A 236 17.01 0.65 -8.83
N ALA A 237 16.47 0.54 -10.05
CA ALA A 237 15.03 0.65 -10.32
C ALA A 237 14.38 -0.75 -10.27
N GLY A 238 13.84 -1.11 -9.10
CA GLY A 238 13.18 -2.39 -8.87
C GLY A 238 11.80 -2.24 -8.22
N ASP A 239 10.76 -2.73 -8.91
CA ASP A 239 9.40 -2.96 -8.41
C ASP A 239 8.75 -1.78 -7.66
N LEU A 240 8.90 -0.56 -8.19
CA LEU A 240 8.14 0.62 -7.78
C LEU A 240 6.68 0.51 -8.29
N THR A 241 5.69 1.00 -7.53
CA THR A 241 4.25 0.85 -7.85
C THR A 241 3.41 2.05 -7.43
N GLY A 242 2.35 2.36 -8.16
CA GLY A 242 1.56 3.59 -7.93
C GLY A 242 2.38 4.83 -8.29
N ILE A 243 2.18 5.96 -7.61
CA ILE A 243 2.98 7.17 -7.91
C ILE A 243 4.49 6.94 -7.72
N ASP A 244 4.89 5.98 -6.89
CA ASP A 244 6.30 5.63 -6.68
C ASP A 244 6.97 5.13 -7.98
N ALA A 245 6.22 4.63 -8.96
CA ALA A 245 6.73 4.17 -10.27
C ALA A 245 7.11 5.32 -11.22
N ILE A 246 6.40 6.47 -11.18
CA ILE A 246 6.53 7.58 -12.14
C ILE A 246 8.01 8.04 -12.28
N PRO A 247 8.63 8.05 -13.47
CA PRO A 247 10.05 8.40 -13.59
C PRO A 247 10.27 9.89 -13.32
N GLN A 248 11.17 10.24 -12.38
CA GLN A 248 11.26 11.60 -11.83
C GLN A 248 12.27 12.50 -12.56
N LYS A 249 11.90 13.75 -12.86
CA LYS A 249 12.74 14.77 -13.52
C LYS A 249 12.72 16.12 -12.79
N ILE A 250 13.69 16.28 -11.89
CA ILE A 250 13.97 17.54 -11.19
C ILE A 250 15.17 18.21 -11.87
N ALA A 251 15.05 19.48 -12.24
CA ALA A 251 16.17 20.24 -12.81
C ALA A 251 17.26 20.54 -11.77
N ASP A 252 18.52 20.51 -12.18
CA ASP A 252 19.66 20.89 -11.33
C ASP A 252 19.67 22.40 -11.02
N GLY A 253 19.93 22.75 -9.76
CA GLY A 253 20.26 24.13 -9.37
C GLY A 253 19.09 25.11 -9.30
N LEU A 254 17.86 24.61 -9.06
CA LEU A 254 16.65 25.41 -8.83
C LEU A 254 16.88 26.56 -7.84
N SER A 255 16.28 27.72 -8.12
CA SER A 255 16.36 28.92 -7.29
C SER A 255 15.44 28.92 -6.06
N TYR A 256 14.69 27.84 -5.85
CA TYR A 256 13.81 27.60 -4.70
C TYR A 256 14.10 26.21 -4.09
N ASP A 257 13.89 26.08 -2.78
CA ASP A 257 13.88 24.79 -2.10
C ASP A 257 12.52 24.10 -2.27
N LEU A 258 12.52 22.77 -2.40
CA LEU A 258 11.37 21.90 -2.14
C LEU A 258 11.54 21.22 -0.78
N LYS A 259 10.48 21.18 0.04
CA LYS A 259 10.45 20.51 1.34
C LYS A 259 9.12 19.77 1.54
N GLU A 260 9.10 18.76 2.39
CA GLU A 260 7.88 18.10 2.87
C GLU A 260 7.25 18.91 4.00
N ASP A 261 5.92 19.03 3.98
CA ASP A 261 5.08 19.41 5.12
C ASP A 261 3.91 18.40 5.24
N ALA A 262 3.33 18.29 6.43
CA ALA A 262 2.34 17.27 6.74
C ALA A 262 1.19 17.83 7.58
N TYR A 263 -0.03 17.63 7.10
CA TYR A 263 -1.24 17.81 7.90
C TYR A 263 -1.58 16.49 8.59
N THR A 264 -1.51 16.48 9.92
CA THR A 264 -1.86 15.32 10.74
C THR A 264 -2.96 15.67 11.75
N TYR A 265 -4.05 14.91 11.78
CA TYR A 265 -5.16 15.11 12.72
C TYR A 265 -5.75 13.79 13.21
N GLN A 266 -6.00 13.69 14.51
CA GLN A 266 -6.60 12.52 15.15
C GLN A 266 -7.55 12.98 16.28
N ASP A 267 -8.76 12.40 16.36
CA ASP A 267 -9.73 12.77 17.41
C ASP A 267 -9.82 11.75 18.55
N ASP A 268 -8.86 11.84 19.47
CA ASP A 268 -8.80 11.05 20.70
C ASP A 268 -10.02 11.20 21.65
N LYS A 269 -10.96 12.10 21.35
CA LYS A 269 -12.05 12.49 22.27
C LYS A 269 -13.42 11.94 21.88
N LYS A 270 -13.65 11.57 20.61
CA LYS A 270 -14.92 10.99 20.15
C LYS A 270 -14.82 9.46 20.04
N GLN A 271 -15.18 8.75 21.10
CA GLN A 271 -15.15 7.27 21.15
C GLN A 271 -16.08 6.55 20.15
N THR A 272 -16.90 7.26 19.38
CA THR A 272 -17.91 6.70 18.47
C THR A 272 -17.52 6.73 17.00
N THR A 273 -16.47 7.44 16.62
CA THR A 273 -16.09 7.67 15.22
C THR A 273 -14.57 7.73 15.12
N MET A 274 -13.97 6.85 14.31
CA MET A 274 -12.54 6.90 14.04
C MET A 274 -12.27 8.09 13.12
N ILE A 275 -11.35 8.97 13.51
CA ILE A 275 -10.88 10.08 12.67
C ILE A 275 -9.35 10.11 12.72
N ASP A 276 -8.71 9.92 11.57
CA ASP A 276 -7.25 9.85 11.43
C ASP A 276 -6.83 10.33 10.04
N PHE A 277 -6.17 11.49 9.97
CA PHE A 277 -5.67 12.11 8.73
C PHE A 277 -4.16 12.22 8.79
N ASN A 278 -3.47 11.76 7.74
CA ASN A 278 -2.03 11.91 7.55
C ASN A 278 -1.77 12.27 6.09
N VAL A 279 -1.73 13.57 5.80
CA VAL A 279 -1.70 14.14 4.46
C VAL A 279 -0.37 14.85 4.25
N ASN A 280 0.51 14.24 3.46
CA ASN A 280 1.85 14.76 3.16
C ASN A 280 1.81 15.51 1.82
N TYR A 281 2.46 16.67 1.74
CA TYR A 281 2.49 17.49 0.52
C TYR A 281 3.79 18.29 0.41
N PRO A 282 4.21 18.68 -0.81
CA PRO A 282 5.37 19.54 -0.98
C PRO A 282 5.03 20.99 -0.67
N VAL A 283 6.01 21.69 -0.09
CA VAL A 283 6.02 23.13 0.12
C VAL A 283 7.29 23.69 -0.51
N ILE A 284 7.14 24.73 -1.33
CA ILE A 284 8.26 25.49 -1.90
C ILE A 284 8.62 26.70 -1.05
N SER A 285 9.91 27.07 -1.05
CA SER A 285 10.37 28.32 -0.42
C SER A 285 11.60 28.89 -1.13
N GLY A 286 11.58 30.17 -1.50
CA GLY A 286 12.67 30.89 -2.15
C GLY A 286 12.31 31.59 -3.47
N LEU A 287 11.05 31.56 -3.91
CA LEU A 287 10.64 32.22 -5.15
C LEU A 287 10.80 33.75 -5.05
N LYS A 288 11.04 34.35 -6.22
CA LYS A 288 11.31 35.78 -6.38
C LYS A 288 10.05 36.64 -6.18
N ASP A 289 8.86 36.07 -6.37
CA ASP A 289 7.57 36.69 -5.99
C ASP A 289 6.88 35.84 -4.91
N ALA A 290 6.79 36.40 -3.70
CA ALA A 290 6.14 35.78 -2.56
C ALA A 290 4.63 35.51 -2.76
N LYS A 291 3.97 36.20 -3.70
CA LYS A 291 2.57 35.94 -4.05
C LYS A 291 2.39 34.74 -4.97
N ALA A 292 3.39 34.46 -5.82
CA ALA A 292 3.43 33.21 -6.56
C ALA A 292 3.69 32.05 -5.58
N GLU A 293 4.64 32.22 -4.65
CA GLU A 293 4.92 31.24 -3.59
C GLU A 293 3.71 30.93 -2.70
N GLU A 294 2.99 31.95 -2.24
CA GLU A 294 1.77 31.80 -1.43
C GLU A 294 0.70 30.99 -2.17
N LYS A 295 0.39 31.36 -3.43
CA LYS A 295 -0.56 30.63 -4.28
C LYS A 295 -0.13 29.19 -4.59
N VAL A 296 1.15 28.96 -4.88
CA VAL A 296 1.63 27.61 -5.22
C VAL A 296 1.51 26.69 -4.02
N ASN A 297 1.93 27.15 -2.84
CA ASN A 297 1.79 26.41 -1.60
C ASN A 297 0.31 26.21 -1.21
N GLU A 298 -0.56 27.20 -1.44
CA GLU A 298 -2.01 27.05 -1.27
C GLU A 298 -2.59 25.99 -2.22
N ALA A 299 -2.26 26.03 -3.52
CA ALA A 299 -2.76 25.07 -4.51
C ALA A 299 -2.30 23.63 -4.25
N LEU A 300 -1.02 23.43 -3.93
CA LEU A 300 -0.46 22.12 -3.56
C LEU A 300 -1.14 21.54 -2.31
N LYS A 301 -1.31 22.37 -1.28
CA LYS A 301 -1.96 21.98 -0.03
C LYS A 301 -3.45 21.70 -0.21
N ASN A 302 -4.15 22.52 -0.98
CA ASN A 302 -5.58 22.33 -1.27
C ASN A 302 -5.81 21.05 -2.09
N CYS A 303 -4.96 20.78 -3.09
CA CYS A 303 -4.98 19.53 -3.86
C CYS A 303 -4.84 18.30 -2.93
N ALA A 304 -3.84 18.31 -2.05
CA ALA A 304 -3.61 17.23 -1.09
C ALA A 304 -4.78 17.04 -0.10
N LEU A 305 -5.39 18.13 0.37
CA LEU A 305 -6.46 18.10 1.39
C LEU A 305 -7.89 17.88 0.84
N GLN A 306 -8.09 17.75 -0.48
CA GLN A 306 -9.43 17.57 -1.08
C GLN A 306 -10.26 16.47 -0.38
N THR A 307 -9.66 15.34 -0.01
CA THR A 307 -10.36 14.25 0.69
C THR A 307 -10.77 14.62 2.11
N VAL A 308 -9.93 15.34 2.86
CA VAL A 308 -10.25 15.84 4.20
C VAL A 308 -11.40 16.85 4.14
N ASP A 309 -11.43 17.70 3.12
CA ASP A 309 -12.55 18.60 2.85
C ASP A 309 -13.84 17.82 2.50
N LYS A 310 -13.74 16.89 1.53
CA LYS A 310 -14.80 15.97 1.05
C LYS A 310 -15.49 15.20 2.18
N ILE A 311 -14.76 14.80 3.23
CA ILE A 311 -15.30 13.91 4.28
C ILE A 311 -15.42 14.52 5.68
N TYR A 312 -14.78 15.65 5.98
CA TYR A 312 -14.73 16.20 7.34
C TYR A 312 -15.00 17.70 7.47
N ASP A 313 -14.30 18.56 6.74
CA ASP A 313 -14.45 20.01 6.88
C ASP A 313 -15.70 20.55 6.15
N ASN A 314 -16.00 20.06 4.93
CA ASN A 314 -17.19 20.44 4.15
C ASN A 314 -18.00 19.24 3.59
N PRO A 315 -18.31 18.18 4.38
CA PRO A 315 -18.93 16.97 3.87
C PRO A 315 -20.33 17.20 3.28
N SER A 316 -20.68 16.39 2.27
CA SER A 316 -22.02 16.32 1.70
C SER A 316 -23.04 15.79 2.72
N ASP A 317 -24.34 16.01 2.47
CA ASP A 317 -25.38 15.46 3.35
C ASP A 317 -25.45 13.93 3.26
N GLU A 318 -25.14 13.34 2.10
CA GLU A 318 -24.98 11.88 1.96
C GLU A 318 -23.83 11.37 2.85
N MET A 319 -22.68 12.05 2.87
CA MET A 319 -21.55 11.67 3.72
C MET A 319 -21.91 11.73 5.21
N LYS A 320 -22.70 12.73 5.63
CA LYS A 320 -23.22 12.82 7.00
C LYS A 320 -24.18 11.67 7.32
N GLU A 321 -25.12 11.35 6.43
CA GLU A 321 -26.04 10.22 6.61
C GLU A 321 -25.31 8.87 6.65
N ARG A 322 -24.28 8.70 5.84
CA ARG A 322 -23.38 7.52 5.82
C ARG A 322 -22.66 7.34 7.16
N VAL A 323 -22.02 8.40 7.67
CA VAL A 323 -21.38 8.44 9.01
C VAL A 323 -22.37 8.19 10.14
N LEU A 324 -23.61 8.70 10.04
CA LEU A 324 -24.64 8.54 11.07
C LEU A 324 -25.32 7.17 11.06
N SER A 325 -25.20 6.40 9.97
CA SER A 325 -25.83 5.08 9.81
C SER A 325 -24.86 3.90 9.94
N SER A 326 -23.55 4.09 9.73
CA SER A 326 -22.57 3.03 9.98
C SER A 326 -22.45 2.68 11.48
N SER A 327 -22.25 1.40 11.78
CA SER A 327 -22.04 0.92 13.16
C SER A 327 -20.60 1.11 13.65
N GLN A 328 -19.66 1.39 12.75
CA GLN A 328 -18.25 1.67 13.05
C GLN A 328 -17.74 2.78 12.11
N PRO A 329 -18.27 4.01 12.22
CA PRO A 329 -17.97 5.05 11.25
C PRO A 329 -16.50 5.48 11.35
N ALA A 330 -15.88 5.58 10.18
CA ALA A 330 -14.48 5.95 10.01
C ALA A 330 -14.36 7.07 8.97
N LEU A 331 -13.54 8.07 9.31
CA LEU A 331 -13.13 9.17 8.44
C LEU A 331 -11.61 9.18 8.42
N VAL A 332 -11.01 8.66 7.35
CA VAL A 332 -9.56 8.48 7.23
C VAL A 332 -9.11 8.96 5.87
N SER A 333 -7.93 9.57 5.80
CA SER A 333 -7.23 9.90 4.55
C SER A 333 -5.73 9.86 4.81
N TYR A 334 -5.03 9.05 4.01
CA TYR A 334 -3.60 8.86 4.05
C TYR A 334 -3.02 9.21 2.68
N VAL A 335 -2.40 10.39 2.57
CA VAL A 335 -1.86 10.90 1.31
C VAL A 335 -0.34 10.85 1.32
N LYS A 336 0.23 10.19 0.31
CA LYS A 336 1.62 10.37 -0.13
C LYS A 336 1.63 11.17 -1.43
N TYR A 337 2.74 11.84 -1.71
CA TYR A 337 2.92 12.64 -2.91
C TYR A 337 4.26 12.34 -3.59
N LYS A 338 4.38 12.76 -4.84
CA LYS A 338 5.64 12.75 -5.58
C LYS A 338 5.70 13.95 -6.51
N VAL A 339 6.77 14.73 -6.40
CA VAL A 339 7.11 15.76 -7.40
C VAL A 339 7.67 15.01 -8.61
N ALA A 340 6.84 14.78 -9.63
CA ALA A 340 7.23 14.04 -10.82
C ALA A 340 8.13 14.89 -11.73
N TYR A 341 7.84 16.20 -11.84
CA TYR A 341 8.62 17.17 -12.61
C TYR A 341 8.84 18.47 -11.83
N ALA A 342 10.03 19.08 -11.97
CA ALA A 342 10.29 20.44 -11.48
C ALA A 342 11.32 21.20 -12.34
N SER A 343 10.97 22.43 -12.74
CA SER A 343 11.84 23.41 -13.40
C SER A 343 11.82 24.76 -12.65
N GLU A 344 12.53 25.78 -13.15
CA GLU A 344 12.40 27.18 -12.64
C GLU A 344 10.97 27.73 -12.79
N ASP A 345 10.20 27.21 -13.76
CA ASP A 345 8.95 27.80 -14.24
C ASP A 345 7.71 26.96 -13.95
N LEU A 346 7.85 25.63 -13.80
CA LEU A 346 6.76 24.65 -13.73
C LEU A 346 7.06 23.56 -12.70
N LEU A 347 6.03 23.15 -11.96
CA LEU A 347 6.06 22.02 -11.02
C LEU A 347 4.91 21.06 -11.34
N SER A 348 5.17 19.75 -11.34
CA SER A 348 4.15 18.71 -11.45
C SER A 348 4.23 17.78 -10.24
N VAL A 349 3.10 17.60 -9.56
CA VAL A 349 2.99 16.77 -8.36
C VAL A 349 1.81 15.81 -8.49
N ALA A 350 2.09 14.51 -8.35
CA ALA A 350 1.08 13.47 -8.22
C ALA A 350 0.85 13.15 -6.73
N PHE A 351 -0.39 12.88 -6.35
CA PHE A 351 -0.83 12.54 -5.00
C PHE A 351 -1.64 11.24 -5.04
N GLU A 352 -1.30 10.28 -4.19
CA GLU A 352 -2.03 9.02 -4.02
C GLU A 352 -2.68 9.03 -2.63
N ASP A 353 -4.02 9.07 -2.58
CA ASP A 353 -4.80 8.95 -1.34
C ASP A 353 -5.18 7.50 -1.09
N TYR A 354 -5.27 7.12 0.17
CA TYR A 354 -6.07 5.99 0.61
C TYR A 354 -6.99 6.44 1.76
N SER A 355 -8.30 6.27 1.58
CA SER A 355 -9.29 6.85 2.48
C SER A 355 -10.37 5.86 2.93
N TYR A 356 -10.98 6.14 4.07
CA TYR A 356 -12.24 5.54 4.51
C TYR A 356 -13.27 6.66 4.65
N GLN A 357 -14.33 6.60 3.85
CA GLN A 357 -15.28 7.68 3.66
C GLN A 357 -16.65 7.33 4.25
N GLY A 358 -16.71 7.26 5.58
CA GLY A 358 -17.92 7.03 6.38
C GLY A 358 -17.94 5.72 7.15
N GLY A 359 -17.06 4.77 6.81
CA GLY A 359 -16.96 3.42 7.40
C GLY A 359 -15.85 2.62 6.73
N ALA A 360 -15.43 1.50 7.33
CA ALA A 360 -14.39 0.63 6.78
C ALA A 360 -14.82 -0.07 5.47
N GLU A 361 -16.13 -0.18 5.27
CA GLU A 361 -16.81 -0.65 4.08
C GLU A 361 -16.79 0.35 2.91
N TYR A 362 -16.49 1.63 3.19
CA TYR A 362 -16.37 2.70 2.20
C TYR A 362 -14.90 3.11 2.02
N SER A 363 -14.05 2.12 1.71
CA SER A 363 -12.64 2.34 1.37
C SER A 363 -12.49 2.84 -0.05
N ASP A 364 -11.69 3.88 -0.26
CA ASP A 364 -11.50 4.55 -1.54
C ASP A 364 -10.00 4.85 -1.78
N GLN A 365 -9.58 4.98 -3.03
CA GLN A 365 -8.19 5.28 -3.39
C GLN A 365 -8.18 6.24 -4.57
N ASP A 366 -7.55 7.41 -4.42
CA ASP A 366 -7.61 8.52 -5.39
C ASP A 366 -6.22 8.85 -5.95
N LEU A 367 -6.09 8.97 -7.28
CA LEU A 367 -4.98 9.69 -7.93
C LEU A 367 -5.39 11.14 -8.21
N ARG A 368 -4.63 12.10 -7.67
CA ARG A 368 -4.81 13.54 -7.95
C ARG A 368 -3.52 14.16 -8.44
N THR A 369 -3.62 15.21 -9.23
CA THR A 369 -2.48 15.91 -9.84
C THR A 369 -2.55 17.42 -9.63
N CYS A 370 -1.37 18.05 -9.51
CA CYS A 370 -1.23 19.51 -9.48
C CYS A 370 -0.08 19.93 -10.39
N ASN A 371 -0.41 20.55 -11.52
CA ASN A 371 0.53 21.04 -12.52
C ASN A 371 0.48 22.57 -12.49
N ILE A 372 1.55 23.23 -12.04
CA ILE A 372 1.46 24.62 -11.60
C ILE A 372 2.65 25.48 -12.04
N SER A 373 2.32 26.65 -12.59
CA SER A 373 3.26 27.73 -12.93
C SER A 373 3.83 28.36 -11.66
N LEU A 374 5.16 28.37 -11.56
CA LEU A 374 5.90 29.05 -10.50
C LEU A 374 6.05 30.56 -10.75
N LYS A 375 5.68 31.05 -11.94
CA LYS A 375 5.68 32.47 -12.31
C LYS A 375 4.56 33.24 -11.64
N ASP A 376 3.39 32.63 -11.49
CA ASP A 376 2.15 33.33 -11.08
C ASP A 376 1.17 32.48 -10.26
N GLY A 377 1.45 31.20 -10.04
CA GLY A 377 0.57 30.25 -9.34
C GLY A 377 -0.63 29.76 -10.17
N LYS A 378 -0.60 29.85 -11.51
CA LYS A 378 -1.63 29.21 -12.34
C LYS A 378 -1.49 27.68 -12.30
N VAL A 379 -2.53 26.99 -11.82
CA VAL A 379 -2.74 25.56 -12.08
C VAL A 379 -3.22 25.36 -13.53
N TYR A 380 -2.74 24.32 -14.20
CA TYR A 380 -3.15 23.91 -15.54
C TYR A 380 -3.97 22.63 -15.51
N GLU A 381 -4.97 22.54 -16.39
CA GLU A 381 -5.80 21.35 -16.61
C GLU A 381 -5.54 20.76 -18.01
N VAL A 382 -6.06 19.55 -18.33
CA VAL A 382 -5.80 18.89 -19.64
C VAL A 382 -6.16 19.82 -20.82
N LYS A 383 -7.32 20.48 -20.75
CA LYS A 383 -7.76 21.47 -21.74
C LYS A 383 -6.90 22.74 -21.86
N ASP A 384 -6.02 23.03 -20.89
CA ASP A 384 -5.02 24.10 -21.04
C ASP A 384 -3.85 23.66 -21.92
N ILE A 385 -3.50 22.36 -21.93
CA ILE A 385 -2.24 21.89 -22.53
C ILE A 385 -2.43 21.30 -23.93
N VAL A 386 -3.50 20.53 -24.17
CA VAL A 386 -3.77 19.87 -25.46
C VAL A 386 -5.05 20.35 -26.13
N ARG A 387 -5.03 20.37 -27.46
CA ARG A 387 -6.21 20.59 -28.29
C ARG A 387 -7.01 19.30 -28.33
N LEU A 388 -8.18 19.30 -27.69
CA LEU A 388 -9.13 18.19 -27.70
C LEU A 388 -9.86 18.14 -29.05
N ASP A 389 -9.13 17.78 -30.11
CA ASP A 389 -9.61 17.60 -31.48
C ASP A 389 -9.77 16.11 -31.85
N ASP A 390 -10.34 15.85 -33.03
CA ASP A 390 -10.72 14.52 -33.48
C ASP A 390 -9.54 13.55 -33.61
N ALA A 391 -8.30 14.04 -33.77
CA ALA A 391 -7.11 13.22 -33.85
C ALA A 391 -6.62 12.87 -32.44
N PHE A 392 -6.40 13.87 -31.58
CA PHE A 392 -5.98 13.64 -30.19
C PHE A 392 -6.93 12.69 -29.45
N LEU A 393 -8.24 12.90 -29.56
CA LEU A 393 -9.26 12.08 -28.89
C LEU A 393 -9.36 10.65 -29.43
N ALA A 394 -8.81 10.35 -30.61
CA ALA A 394 -8.70 8.98 -31.11
C ALA A 394 -7.43 8.32 -30.56
N GLU A 395 -6.28 8.98 -30.70
CA GLU A 395 -4.97 8.49 -30.27
C GLU A 395 -4.93 8.24 -28.76
N TRP A 396 -5.33 9.24 -27.96
CA TRP A 396 -5.45 9.10 -26.50
C TRP A 396 -6.39 7.97 -26.08
N ALA A 397 -7.53 7.78 -26.78
CA ALA A 397 -8.48 6.73 -26.44
C ALA A 397 -7.98 5.33 -26.79
N ASP A 398 -7.09 5.19 -27.79
CA ASP A 398 -6.45 3.93 -28.12
C ASP A 398 -5.28 3.64 -27.17
N THR A 399 -4.41 4.61 -26.86
CA THR A 399 -3.35 4.46 -25.84
C THR A 399 -3.91 4.11 -24.45
N MET A 400 -5.03 4.72 -24.04
CA MET A 400 -5.72 4.36 -22.78
C MET A 400 -6.17 2.89 -22.75
N ARG A 401 -6.47 2.26 -23.90
CA ARG A 401 -6.88 0.84 -23.98
C ARG A 401 -5.68 -0.09 -23.95
N ASP A 402 -4.58 0.28 -24.60
CA ASP A 402 -3.33 -0.47 -24.58
C ASP A 402 -2.74 -0.51 -23.15
N GLU A 403 -2.70 0.62 -22.43
CA GLU A 403 -2.28 0.67 -21.01
C GLU A 403 -3.23 -0.09 -20.07
N ALA A 404 -4.50 -0.22 -20.45
CA ALA A 404 -5.48 -1.03 -19.71
C ALA A 404 -5.41 -2.55 -20.04
N ASP A 405 -4.63 -2.98 -21.03
CA ASP A 405 -4.64 -4.33 -21.65
C ASP A 405 -6.08 -4.74 -22.09
N ASN A 406 -6.86 -3.80 -22.63
CA ASN A 406 -8.31 -3.97 -22.77
C ASN A 406 -8.99 -3.07 -23.84
N ASP A 407 -9.21 -3.62 -25.04
CA ASP A 407 -9.97 -3.02 -26.16
C ASP A 407 -11.33 -2.40 -25.77
N ALA A 408 -11.99 -2.89 -24.71
CA ALA A 408 -13.33 -2.46 -24.30
C ALA A 408 -13.33 -1.31 -23.29
N PHE A 409 -12.15 -0.86 -22.84
CA PHE A 409 -12.02 0.25 -21.91
C PHE A 409 -12.48 1.59 -22.53
N LEU A 410 -13.23 2.37 -21.75
CA LEU A 410 -13.91 3.60 -22.16
C LEU A 410 -14.82 3.46 -23.41
N SER A 411 -15.34 2.26 -23.68
CA SER A 411 -16.23 2.00 -24.83
C SER A 411 -17.68 2.49 -24.63
N GLU A 412 -18.02 2.89 -23.41
CA GLU A 412 -19.25 3.57 -23.04
C GLU A 412 -19.25 5.08 -23.35
N LEU A 413 -18.07 5.68 -23.57
CA LEU A 413 -17.91 7.08 -23.95
C LEU A 413 -17.82 7.25 -25.46
N ASP A 414 -18.61 8.17 -26.02
CA ASP A 414 -18.35 8.71 -27.36
C ASP A 414 -17.35 9.88 -27.30
N LYS A 415 -16.89 10.36 -28.46
CA LYS A 415 -15.92 11.47 -28.52
C LYS A 415 -16.43 12.78 -27.91
N ASP A 416 -17.73 13.05 -27.97
CA ASP A 416 -18.31 14.26 -27.35
C ASP A 416 -18.36 14.13 -25.82
N ALA A 417 -18.44 12.91 -25.28
CA ALA A 417 -18.31 12.63 -23.85
C ALA A 417 -16.85 12.65 -23.37
N MET A 418 -15.94 11.97 -24.09
CA MET A 418 -14.49 12.02 -23.84
C MET A 418 -13.93 13.45 -23.88
N LYS A 419 -14.43 14.28 -24.80
CA LYS A 419 -14.06 15.69 -24.86
C LYS A 419 -14.49 16.45 -23.60
N LYS A 420 -15.74 16.31 -23.16
CA LYS A 420 -16.28 17.03 -21.99
C LYS A 420 -15.55 16.67 -20.71
N THR A 421 -15.27 15.39 -20.51
CA THR A 421 -14.54 14.87 -19.35
C THR A 421 -13.11 15.42 -19.30
N LEU A 422 -12.39 15.45 -20.42
CA LEU A 422 -11.08 16.12 -20.53
C LEU A 422 -11.16 17.68 -20.51
N GLU A 423 -12.33 18.26 -20.79
CA GLU A 423 -12.65 19.67 -20.51
C GLU A 423 -13.05 19.94 -19.04
N GLY A 424 -13.15 18.91 -18.19
CA GLY A 424 -13.41 19.00 -16.75
C GLY A 424 -14.85 18.72 -16.30
N ASP A 425 -15.76 18.34 -17.19
CA ASP A 425 -17.11 17.83 -16.85
C ASP A 425 -17.00 16.34 -16.49
N SER A 426 -16.71 16.04 -15.22
CA SER A 426 -16.39 14.69 -14.73
C SER A 426 -17.56 13.69 -14.72
N MET A 427 -18.72 14.06 -15.26
CA MET A 427 -19.94 13.24 -15.38
C MET A 427 -20.32 12.54 -14.06
N ASP A 428 -20.93 13.29 -13.14
CA ASP A 428 -21.27 12.86 -11.77
C ASP A 428 -20.06 12.34 -10.95
N GLY A 429 -18.85 12.80 -11.29
CA GLY A 429 -17.60 12.48 -10.59
C GLY A 429 -16.88 11.22 -11.08
N VAL A 430 -17.41 10.50 -12.09
CA VAL A 430 -16.87 9.21 -12.53
C VAL A 430 -15.52 9.33 -13.26
N TYR A 431 -15.30 10.41 -14.02
CA TYR A 431 -14.09 10.60 -14.83
C TYR A 431 -13.36 11.89 -14.44
N GLU A 432 -12.49 11.82 -13.45
CA GLU A 432 -11.71 12.97 -12.99
C GLU A 432 -10.42 13.09 -13.81
N ALA A 433 -10.46 13.98 -14.81
CA ALA A 433 -9.36 14.25 -15.73
C ALA A 433 -8.11 14.76 -14.99
N ASN A 434 -7.04 13.99 -15.09
CA ASN A 434 -5.73 14.26 -14.50
C ASN A 434 -4.65 14.22 -15.59
N PHE A 435 -3.54 14.92 -15.35
CA PHE A 435 -2.31 14.72 -16.11
C PHE A 435 -1.11 14.99 -15.22
N PHE A 436 0.07 14.49 -15.57
CA PHE A 436 1.32 14.93 -14.94
C PHE A 436 2.47 14.91 -15.95
N LEU A 437 3.55 15.62 -15.61
CA LEU A 437 4.82 15.55 -16.33
C LEU A 437 5.78 14.70 -15.51
N ASP A 438 6.58 13.91 -16.20
CA ASP A 438 7.56 13.01 -15.60
C ASP A 438 8.92 13.18 -16.31
N ALA A 439 9.78 12.16 -16.32
CA ALA A 439 11.05 12.20 -17.04
C ALA A 439 10.95 11.99 -18.55
N ASP A 440 10.00 11.17 -18.98
CA ASP A 440 9.94 10.64 -20.35
C ASP A 440 8.94 11.43 -21.22
N GLY A 441 7.93 12.06 -20.62
CA GLY A 441 6.95 12.88 -21.34
C GLY A 441 5.86 13.55 -20.48
N ILE A 442 4.61 13.30 -20.89
CA ILE A 442 3.37 13.73 -20.22
C ILE A 442 2.38 12.56 -20.20
N GLU A 443 1.85 12.21 -19.03
CA GLU A 443 0.77 11.23 -18.86
C GLU A 443 -0.58 11.95 -18.74
N ILE A 444 -1.62 11.51 -19.48
CA ILE A 444 -2.98 12.12 -19.48
C ILE A 444 -4.04 11.03 -19.32
N GLY A 445 -4.97 11.17 -18.35
CA GLY A 445 -6.02 10.16 -18.13
C GLY A 445 -7.01 10.50 -17.01
N TYR A 446 -7.49 9.48 -16.31
CA TYR A 446 -8.56 9.60 -15.31
C TYR A 446 -8.25 8.92 -13.98
N ASN A 447 -8.71 9.56 -12.89
CA ASN A 447 -9.14 8.87 -11.67
C ASN A 447 -10.62 8.45 -11.86
N LEU A 448 -10.98 7.22 -11.49
CA LEU A 448 -12.17 6.51 -12.00
C LEU A 448 -13.14 6.06 -10.89
N ASN A 449 -14.11 6.91 -10.58
CA ASN A 449 -15.00 6.73 -9.43
C ASN A 449 -16.33 6.03 -9.80
N TYR A 450 -16.26 4.88 -10.47
CA TYR A 450 -17.47 4.12 -10.85
C TYR A 450 -18.22 3.58 -9.62
N LYS A 451 -19.55 3.75 -9.61
CA LYS A 451 -20.42 3.29 -8.51
C LYS A 451 -20.47 1.75 -8.42
N GLU A 452 -20.74 1.22 -7.22
CA GLU A 452 -20.84 -0.23 -7.00
C GLU A 452 -21.94 -0.84 -7.90
N GLY A 453 -21.58 -1.86 -8.68
CA GLY A 453 -22.50 -2.54 -9.58
C GLY A 453 -22.73 -1.85 -10.94
N ASP A 454 -22.01 -0.76 -11.25
CA ASP A 454 -21.96 -0.24 -12.62
C ASP A 454 -21.33 -1.30 -13.56
N ALA A 455 -21.92 -1.48 -14.75
CA ALA A 455 -21.46 -2.47 -15.72
C ALA A 455 -20.10 -2.11 -16.35
N ASN A 456 -19.71 -0.85 -16.28
CA ASN A 456 -18.43 -0.33 -16.79
C ASN A 456 -17.35 -0.28 -15.70
N ASN A 457 -17.68 -0.61 -14.43
CA ASN A 457 -16.68 -0.75 -13.38
C ASN A 457 -15.85 -2.02 -13.60
N LEU A 458 -14.75 -1.86 -14.33
CA LEU A 458 -13.80 -2.93 -14.66
C LEU A 458 -12.72 -3.14 -13.56
N GLY A 459 -12.75 -2.35 -12.48
CA GLY A 459 -11.82 -2.46 -11.35
C GLY A 459 -10.50 -1.70 -11.50
N TYR A 460 -10.37 -0.82 -12.49
CA TYR A 460 -9.29 0.18 -12.53
C TYR A 460 -9.62 1.34 -11.59
N ILE A 461 -8.61 1.89 -10.92
CA ILE A 461 -8.75 3.03 -9.98
C ILE A 461 -8.33 4.32 -10.69
N TRP A 462 -7.22 4.28 -11.41
CA TRP A 462 -6.85 5.26 -12.42
C TRP A 462 -6.23 4.54 -13.62
N VAL A 463 -6.26 5.19 -14.78
CA VAL A 463 -5.48 4.83 -15.98
C VAL A 463 -5.04 6.13 -16.64
N THR A 464 -3.83 6.13 -17.17
CA THR A 464 -3.19 7.27 -17.85
C THR A 464 -2.53 6.80 -19.13
N ALA A 465 -2.67 7.59 -20.20
CA ALA A 465 -1.96 7.38 -21.45
C ALA A 465 -0.66 8.19 -21.45
N PRO A 466 0.52 7.56 -21.55
CA PRO A 466 1.78 8.26 -21.74
C PRO A 466 1.91 8.76 -23.18
N PHE A 467 2.57 9.92 -23.33
CA PHE A 467 3.05 10.46 -24.60
C PHE A 467 4.43 11.05 -24.39
N ASP A 468 5.37 10.81 -25.31
CA ASP A 468 6.65 11.52 -25.28
C ASP A 468 6.49 13.00 -25.71
N TYR A 469 7.53 13.81 -25.48
CA TYR A 469 7.47 15.26 -25.76
C TYR A 469 7.38 15.63 -27.25
N ASP A 470 7.81 14.75 -28.18
CA ASP A 470 7.68 14.97 -29.62
C ASP A 470 6.28 14.54 -30.11
N GLU A 471 5.72 13.45 -29.55
CA GLU A 471 4.35 12.97 -29.81
C GLU A 471 3.30 14.02 -29.38
N ILE A 472 3.33 14.43 -28.11
CA ILE A 472 2.34 15.37 -27.55
C ILE A 472 2.44 16.77 -28.16
N ALA A 473 3.58 17.12 -28.76
CA ALA A 473 3.82 18.44 -29.35
C ALA A 473 2.98 18.72 -30.60
N GLU A 474 2.48 17.71 -31.32
CA GLU A 474 1.51 17.95 -32.41
C GLU A 474 0.18 18.50 -31.85
N PHE A 475 -0.24 18.05 -30.68
CA PHE A 475 -1.54 18.39 -30.07
C PHE A 475 -1.54 19.62 -29.19
N ARG A 476 -0.38 20.24 -28.92
CA ARG A 476 -0.26 21.38 -28.01
C ARG A 476 -1.16 22.58 -28.32
N THR A 477 -1.55 23.29 -27.26
CA THR A 477 -2.17 24.62 -27.28
C THR A 477 -1.11 25.75 -27.37
N ASP A 478 -1.56 27.00 -27.50
CA ASP A 478 -0.73 28.20 -27.33
C ASP A 478 -0.53 28.60 -25.85
N SER A 479 -0.67 27.67 -24.90
CA SER A 479 -0.59 27.94 -23.45
C SER A 479 0.85 28.19 -22.97
N ASP A 480 1.02 29.15 -22.04
CA ASP A 480 2.29 29.46 -21.40
C ASP A 480 2.96 28.25 -20.70
N PHE A 481 2.20 27.20 -20.41
CA PHE A 481 2.69 25.88 -19.98
C PHE A 481 3.86 25.40 -20.85
N TRP A 482 3.70 25.44 -22.17
CA TRP A 482 4.70 25.02 -23.17
C TRP A 482 5.92 25.95 -23.27
N THR A 483 5.97 27.02 -22.46
CA THR A 483 7.12 27.93 -22.34
C THR A 483 7.97 27.71 -21.09
N GLY A 484 7.51 26.85 -20.15
CA GLY A 484 8.23 26.49 -18.91
C GLY A 484 8.72 25.04 -18.85
N LEU A 485 8.70 24.37 -20.01
CA LEU A 485 8.95 22.94 -20.23
C LEU A 485 10.34 22.72 -20.88
#